data_AF-A0A6P0NT03-F1
#
_entry.id   AF-A0A6P0NT03-F1
#
_cell.length_a   1.000
_cell.length_b   1.000
_cell.length_c   1.000
_cell.angle_alpha   90.00
_cell.angle_beta   90.00
_cell.angle_gamma   90.00
#
_symmetry.space_group_name_H-M   'P 1'
#
loop_
_entity.id
_entity.type
_entity.pdbx_description
1 polymer ?
#
loop_
_entity_poly.entity_id
_entity_poly.type
_entity_poly.pdbx_seq_one_letter_code
_entity_poly.pdbx_strand_id
1 'polypeptide(L)'
;MIQDIPNINHLSNFLYEQTGWQLWPVIGLLEADKFFALLSHRYFAVATFVRSNADINFSPFPDLWHDVFGHIPLLFSPIYSNFWQYLGNQYVTRENLNSKDIK
;
A
#
# COMPACT_ATOMS: atom_id res chain seq x y z
N MET A 1 20.82 6.89 -15.05
CA MET A 1 20.10 7.88 -14.22
C MET A 1 18.62 7.58 -14.36
N ILE A 2 17.89 7.40 -13.26
CA ILE A 2 16.42 7.32 -13.30
C ILE A 2 15.95 8.74 -13.65
N GLN A 3 15.36 8.94 -14.84
CA GLN A 3 15.02 10.28 -15.33
C GLN A 3 13.59 10.72 -15.00
N ASP A 4 12.70 9.81 -14.60
CA ASP A 4 11.29 10.13 -14.40
C ASP A 4 10.69 9.47 -13.16
N ILE A 5 9.67 10.12 -12.58
CA ILE A 5 8.83 9.56 -11.53
C ILE A 5 8.00 8.40 -12.12
N PRO A 6 7.90 7.23 -11.45
CA PRO A 6 7.14 6.10 -11.96
C PRO A 6 5.68 6.46 -12.27
N ASN A 7 5.20 6.09 -13.45
CA ASN A 7 3.78 6.12 -13.74
C ASN A 7 3.07 5.02 -12.92
N ILE A 8 2.25 5.44 -11.95
CA ILE A 8 1.59 4.51 -11.02
C ILE A 8 0.70 3.50 -11.72
N ASN A 9 -0.01 3.88 -12.79
CA ASN A 9 -0.88 2.95 -13.51
C ASN A 9 -0.07 1.85 -14.20
N HIS A 10 1.03 2.22 -14.85
CA HIS A 10 1.92 1.24 -15.47
C HIS A 10 2.54 0.32 -14.41
N LEU A 11 3.05 0.87 -13.31
CA LEU A 11 3.60 0.08 -12.22
C LEU A 11 2.56 -0.86 -11.59
N SER A 12 1.33 -0.38 -11.39
CA SER A 12 0.23 -1.17 -10.84
C SER A 12 -0.17 -2.33 -11.76
N ASN A 13 -0.24 -2.09 -13.08
CA ASN A 13 -0.52 -3.15 -14.05
C ASN A 13 0.58 -4.21 -14.04
N PHE A 14 1.85 -3.78 -14.04
CA PHE A 14 2.97 -4.70 -13.96
C PHE A 14 2.95 -5.51 -12.66
N LEU A 15 2.72 -4.87 -11.51
CA LEU A 15 2.62 -5.56 -10.23
C LEU A 15 1.48 -6.60 -10.24
N TYR A 16 0.34 -6.26 -10.82
CA TYR A 16 -0.82 -7.16 -10.91
C TYR A 16 -0.52 -8.40 -11.75
N GLU A 17 0.08 -8.21 -12.93
CA GLU A 17 0.44 -9.33 -13.80
C GLU A 17 1.41 -10.30 -13.13
N GLN A 18 2.31 -9.81 -12.27
CA GLN A 18 3.32 -10.65 -11.63
C GLN A 18 2.86 -11.28 -10.31
N THR A 19 1.95 -10.62 -9.56
CA THR A 19 1.68 -10.97 -8.16
C THR A 19 0.20 -11.01 -7.80
N GLY A 20 -0.67 -10.48 -8.65
CA GLY A 20 -2.08 -10.23 -8.34
C GLY A 20 -2.32 -9.08 -7.36
N TRP A 21 -1.29 -8.29 -7.03
CA TRP A 21 -1.43 -7.05 -6.24
C TRP A 21 -1.57 -5.82 -7.13
N GLN A 22 -2.32 -4.82 -6.66
CA GLN A 22 -2.49 -3.54 -7.35
C GLN A 22 -2.19 -2.36 -6.43
N LEU A 23 -1.82 -1.23 -7.03
CA LEU A 23 -1.61 0.02 -6.30
C LEU A 23 -2.93 0.79 -6.23
N TRP A 24 -3.21 1.36 -5.06
CA TRP A 24 -4.36 2.23 -4.83
C TRP A 24 -3.87 3.65 -4.53
N PRO A 25 -4.01 4.61 -5.48
CA PRO A 25 -3.55 5.98 -5.27
C PRO A 25 -4.32 6.66 -4.13
N VAL A 26 -3.61 7.28 -3.19
CA VAL A 26 -4.21 8.06 -2.09
C VAL A 26 -3.59 9.44 -1.96
N ILE A 27 -4.39 10.37 -1.44
CA ILE A 27 -3.93 11.71 -1.07
C ILE A 27 -3.73 11.72 0.45
N GLY A 28 -2.48 11.67 0.88
CA GLY A 28 -2.11 11.72 2.30
C GLY A 28 -2.31 10.39 3.05
N LEU A 29 -2.54 10.49 4.36
CA LEU A 29 -2.67 9.35 5.25
C LEU A 29 -4.04 8.68 5.12
N LEU A 30 -4.04 7.35 5.00
CA LEU A 30 -5.24 6.53 5.00
C LEU A 30 -5.55 6.04 6.43
N GLU A 31 -6.82 6.07 6.82
CA GLU A 31 -7.27 5.46 8.08
C GLU A 31 -6.98 3.96 8.10
N ALA A 32 -6.67 3.42 9.29
CA ALA A 32 -6.28 2.03 9.46
C ALA A 32 -7.32 1.05 8.88
N ASP A 33 -8.61 1.29 9.14
CA ASP A 33 -9.71 0.45 8.63
C ASP A 33 -9.66 0.30 7.11
N LYS A 34 -9.51 1.43 6.40
CA LYS A 34 -9.45 1.46 4.94
C LYS A 34 -8.16 0.81 4.44
N PHE A 35 -7.04 1.06 5.12
CA PHE A 35 -5.75 0.46 4.75
C PHE A 35 -5.79 -1.06 4.83
N PHE A 36 -6.25 -1.62 5.95
CA PHE A 36 -6.33 -3.08 6.12
C PHE A 36 -7.39 -3.72 5.22
N ALA A 37 -8.50 -3.02 4.94
CA ALA A 37 -9.46 -3.47 3.95
C ALA A 37 -8.87 -3.50 2.53
N LEU A 38 -7.98 -2.57 2.15
CA LEU A 38 -7.26 -2.66 0.87
C LEU A 38 -6.33 -3.88 0.84
N LEU A 39 -5.56 -4.10 1.91
CA LEU A 39 -4.63 -5.22 2.00
C LEU A 39 -5.34 -6.58 1.89
N SER A 40 -6.52 -6.75 2.49
CA SER A 40 -7.30 -8.01 2.37
C SER A 40 -7.65 -8.34 0.91
N HIS A 41 -7.81 -7.29 0.09
CA HIS A 41 -8.12 -7.38 -1.34
C HIS A 41 -6.88 -7.25 -2.25
N ARG A 42 -5.66 -7.35 -1.70
CA ARG A 42 -4.39 -7.21 -2.44
C ARG A 42 -4.18 -5.84 -3.10
N TYR A 43 -4.72 -4.80 -2.49
CA TYR A 43 -4.40 -3.42 -2.86
C TYR A 43 -3.41 -2.84 -1.85
N PHE A 44 -2.37 -2.18 -2.35
CA PHE A 44 -1.43 -1.42 -1.54
C PHE A 44 -1.65 0.08 -1.79
N ALA A 45 -1.95 0.84 -0.73
CA ALA A 45 -2.14 2.29 -0.84
C ALA A 45 -0.80 2.99 -1.13
N VAL A 46 -0.78 3.89 -2.10
CA VAL A 46 0.42 4.67 -2.46
C VAL A 46 0.12 6.16 -2.55
N ALA A 47 0.93 6.98 -1.90
CA ALA A 47 0.86 8.43 -2.01
C ALA A 47 1.20 8.90 -3.44
N THR A 48 0.53 9.94 -3.91
CA THR A 48 0.72 10.48 -5.27
C THR A 48 1.56 11.76 -5.32
N PHE A 49 2.31 12.06 -4.27
CA PHE A 49 3.17 13.23 -4.17
C PHE A 49 4.58 12.82 -3.73
N VAL A 50 5.58 13.61 -4.12
CA VAL A 50 6.97 13.46 -3.66
C VAL A 50 7.24 14.57 -2.64
N ARG A 51 8.01 14.26 -1.60
CA ARG A 51 8.45 15.22 -0.59
C ARG A 51 9.15 16.44 -1.20
N SER A 52 9.17 17.53 -0.44
CA SER A 52 9.91 18.75 -0.82
C SER A 52 11.42 18.54 -0.68
N ASN A 53 12.23 19.40 -1.32
CA ASN A 53 13.69 19.38 -1.15
C ASN A 53 14.13 19.67 0.29
N ALA A 54 13.32 20.41 1.08
CA ALA A 54 13.64 20.68 2.48
C ALA A 54 13.58 19.41 3.34
N ASP A 55 12.76 18.44 2.93
CA ASP A 55 12.52 17.17 3.64
C ASP A 55 13.28 16.00 2.97
N ILE A 56 14.26 16.27 2.11
CA ILE A 56 14.89 15.25 1.26
C ILE A 56 15.51 14.11 2.09
N ASN A 57 16.13 14.47 3.22
CA ASN A 57 16.79 13.52 4.12
C ASN A 57 15.78 12.74 4.96
N PHE A 58 14.64 13.35 5.31
CA PHE A 58 13.61 12.73 6.12
C PHE A 58 12.28 13.47 5.94
N SER A 59 11.25 12.74 5.53
CA SER A 59 9.87 13.23 5.49
C SER A 59 9.09 12.70 6.68
N PRO A 60 8.33 13.54 7.41
CA PRO A 60 7.51 13.08 8.54
C PRO A 60 6.31 12.22 8.10
N PHE A 61 5.89 12.35 6.84
CA PHE A 61 4.79 11.58 6.27
C PHE A 61 5.27 10.69 5.11
N PRO A 62 4.64 9.53 4.89
CA PRO A 62 4.92 8.72 3.72
C PRO A 62 4.61 9.50 2.45
N ASP A 63 5.52 9.42 1.49
CA ASP A 63 5.40 9.99 0.16
C ASP A 63 5.57 8.88 -0.89
N LEU A 64 5.42 9.23 -2.17
CA LEU A 64 5.54 8.29 -3.28
C LEU A 64 6.87 7.53 -3.25
N TRP A 65 7.96 8.18 -2.81
CA TRP A 65 9.26 7.54 -2.72
C TRP A 65 9.29 6.48 -1.62
N HIS A 66 8.80 6.81 -0.42
CA HIS A 66 8.64 5.83 0.66
C HIS A 66 7.78 4.65 0.23
N ASP A 67 6.62 4.91 -0.38
CA ASP A 67 5.68 3.86 -0.73
C ASP A 67 6.20 2.96 -1.85
N VAL A 68 6.62 3.56 -2.96
CA VAL A 68 7.06 2.82 -4.14
C VAL A 68 8.37 2.11 -3.90
N PHE A 69 9.38 2.78 -3.33
CA PHE A 69 10.71 2.17 -3.20
C PHE A 69 10.87 1.39 -1.90
N GLY A 70 10.15 1.77 -0.84
CA GLY A 70 10.20 1.09 0.45
C GLY A 70 9.41 -0.21 0.49
N HIS A 71 8.24 -0.27 -0.16
CA HIS A 71 7.32 -1.41 0.00
C HIS A 71 7.12 -2.23 -1.27
N ILE A 72 6.93 -1.61 -2.43
CA ILE A 72 6.47 -2.33 -3.64
C ILE A 72 7.43 -3.42 -4.13
N PRO A 73 8.77 -3.27 -4.09
CA PRO A 73 9.69 -4.35 -4.45
C PRO A 73 9.45 -5.64 -3.64
N LEU A 74 9.06 -5.51 -2.37
CA LEU A 74 8.84 -6.67 -1.51
C LEU A 74 7.53 -7.39 -1.83
N LEU A 75 6.56 -6.74 -2.49
CA LEU A 75 5.31 -7.39 -2.92
C LEU A 75 5.53 -8.45 -4.01
N PHE A 76 6.69 -8.45 -4.69
CA PHE A 76 7.09 -9.52 -5.61
C PHE A 76 7.51 -10.81 -4.91
N SER A 77 7.76 -10.78 -3.59
CA SER A 77 7.98 -11.99 -2.80
C SER A 77 6.63 -12.55 -2.33
N PRO A 78 6.25 -13.77 -2.73
CA PRO A 78 4.99 -14.37 -2.29
C PRO A 78 4.88 -14.52 -0.77
N ILE A 79 6.01 -14.73 -0.08
CA ILE A 79 6.04 -14.84 1.39
C ILE A 79 5.61 -13.51 2.01
N TYR A 80 6.19 -12.42 1.53
CA TYR A 80 5.94 -11.09 2.06
C TYR A 80 4.55 -10.58 1.68
N SER A 81 4.16 -10.75 0.43
CA SER A 81 2.85 -10.29 -0.05
C SER A 81 1.70 -11.08 0.57
N ASN A 82 1.80 -12.41 0.71
CA ASN A 82 0.78 -13.19 1.40
C ASN A 82 0.67 -12.84 2.89
N PHE A 83 1.79 -12.48 3.54
CA PHE A 83 1.76 -12.00 4.92
C PHE A 83 0.94 -10.70 5.07
N TRP A 84 1.11 -9.75 4.16
CA TRP A 84 0.31 -8.52 4.16
C TRP A 84 -1.18 -8.78 3.92
N GLN A 85 -1.52 -9.64 2.96
CA GLN A 85 -2.91 -10.02 2.75
C GLN A 85 -3.51 -10.71 3.98
N TYR A 86 -2.73 -11.58 4.64
CA TYR A 86 -3.14 -12.23 5.89
C TYR A 86 -3.47 -11.21 6.97
N LEU A 87 -2.61 -10.21 7.19
CA LEU A 87 -2.88 -9.13 8.15
C LEU A 87 -4.18 -8.38 7.84
N GLY A 88 -4.42 -8.02 6.58
CA GLY A 88 -5.67 -7.40 6.15
C GLY A 88 -6.89 -8.28 6.45
N ASN A 89 -6.81 -9.58 6.13
CA ASN A 89 -7.89 -10.54 6.39
C ASN A 89 -8.18 -10.70 7.90
N GLN A 90 -7.14 -10.73 8.74
CA GLN A 90 -7.31 -10.82 10.20
C GLN A 90 -8.02 -9.59 10.76
N TYR A 91 -7.65 -8.40 10.29
CA TYR A 91 -8.29 -7.15 10.68
C TYR A 91 -9.78 -7.15 10.34
N VAL A 92 -10.12 -7.42 9.07
CA VAL A 92 -11.51 -7.44 8.58
C VAL A 92 -12.34 -8.51 9.32
N THR A 93 -11.74 -9.67 9.59
CA THR A 93 -12.43 -10.74 10.35
C THR A 93 -12.76 -10.28 11.77
N ARG A 94 -11.81 -9.63 12.46
CA ARG A 94 -12.01 -9.11 13.81
C ARG A 94 -13.09 -8.03 13.87
N GLU A 95 -13.08 -7.07 12.95
CA GLU A 95 -14.10 -6.02 12.90
C GLU A 95 -15.50 -6.56 12.60
N ASN A 96 -15.58 -7.61 11.78
CA ASN A 96 -16.83 -8.33 11.53
C ASN A 96 -17.33 -9.12 12.76
N LEU A 97 -16.45 -9.53 13.68
CA LEU A 97 -16.85 -10.13 14.96
C LEU A 97 -17.36 -9.06 15.91
N ASN A 98 -16.62 -7.96 16.09
CA ASN A 98 -17.00 -6.86 16.97
C ASN A 98 -18.37 -6.25 16.58
N SER A 99 -18.66 -6.13 15.28
CA SER A 99 -19.95 -5.64 14.79
C SER A 99 -21.12 -6.63 14.98
N LYS A 100 -20.84 -7.92 15.17
CA LYS A 100 -21.85 -8.95 15.48
C LYS A 100 -22.11 -9.10 16.98
N ASP A 101 -21.12 -8.79 17.81
CA ASP A 101 -21.19 -8.85 19.27
C ASP A 101 -21.89 -7.63 19.91
N ILE A 102 -22.26 -6.63 19.09
CA ILE A 102 -23.14 -5.52 19.45
C ILE A 102 -24.53 -5.81 18.88
N LYS A 103 -25.28 -6.69 19.55
CA LYS A 103 -26.73 -6.85 19.40
C LYS A 103 -27.40 -7.02 20.75
#